data_AF-A0A2L1KDX0-F1
#
_entry.id   AF-A0A2L1KDX0-F1
#
_cell.length_a   1.000
_cell.length_b   1.000
_cell.length_c   1.000
_cell.angle_alpha   90.00
_cell.angle_beta   90.00
_cell.angle_gamma   90.00
#
_symmetry.space_group_name_H-M   'P 1'
#
loop_
_entity.id
_entity.type
_entity.pdbx_description
1 polymer ?
#
loop_
_entity_poly.entity_id
_entity_poly.type
_entity_poly.pdbx_seq_one_letter_code
_entity_poly.pdbx_strand_id
1 'polypeptide(L)'
;MTGKLSSDQLQRIYKLLTEKRPRLDDRMGLTPAERALLECGGISRSDFDDLIIATEYRGFAAAGRYAEALAAYFRIPKVSLCRKPRRLDDDVLWLDGYAVADAVALLIFMERLGFAVSPGQLVQAIKGNLAGKPMLTESEYLILTYEVSRGCTTTVLRSDAERQPAFPTTKRHREIVSQEVV
;
A
#
# COMPACT_ATOMS: atom_id res chain seq x y z
N MET A 1 -2.81 -1.88 -13.91
CA MET A 1 -3.31 -1.98 -12.52
C MET A 1 -4.63 -2.73 -12.53
N THR A 2 -4.65 -3.99 -12.09
CA THR A 2 -5.89 -4.79 -12.01
C THR A 2 -5.88 -5.67 -10.76
N GLY A 3 -5.49 -5.10 -9.62
CA GLY A 3 -6.10 -5.54 -8.37
C GLY A 3 -7.51 -4.98 -8.30
N LYS A 4 -8.46 -5.70 -7.72
CA LYS A 4 -9.80 -5.20 -7.44
C LYS A 4 -10.03 -5.31 -5.93
N LEU A 5 -10.45 -4.23 -5.29
CA LEU A 5 -10.93 -4.26 -3.90
C LEU A 5 -12.41 -4.59 -3.91
N SER A 6 -12.91 -5.27 -2.88
CA SER A 6 -14.36 -5.43 -2.77
C SER A 6 -15.04 -4.08 -2.53
N SER A 7 -16.27 -3.93 -3.00
CA SER A 7 -17.07 -2.72 -2.73
C SER A 7 -17.14 -2.41 -1.23
N ASP A 8 -17.33 -3.44 -0.39
CA ASP A 8 -17.38 -3.30 1.07
C ASP A 8 -16.06 -2.78 1.66
N GLN A 9 -14.92 -3.30 1.20
CA GLN A 9 -13.61 -2.82 1.63
C GLN A 9 -13.42 -1.36 1.25
N LEU A 10 -13.77 -0.99 0.02
CA LEU A 10 -13.64 0.38 -0.46
C LEU A 10 -14.54 1.35 0.32
N GLN A 11 -15.77 0.95 0.63
CA GLN A 11 -16.67 1.76 1.46
C GLN A 11 -16.13 1.96 2.88
N ARG A 12 -15.55 0.92 3.49
CA ARG A 12 -14.93 1.03 4.83
C ARG A 12 -13.69 1.90 4.83
N ILE A 13 -12.83 1.77 3.81
CA ILE A 13 -11.66 2.65 3.63
C ILE A 13 -12.13 4.09 3.45
N TYR A 14 -13.12 4.34 2.60
CA TYR A 14 -13.68 5.67 2.40
C TYR A 14 -14.20 6.26 3.71
N LYS A 15 -15.00 5.50 4.47
CA LYS A 15 -15.52 5.93 5.77
C LYS A 15 -14.38 6.31 6.73
N LEU A 16 -13.35 5.48 6.85
CA LEU A 16 -12.17 5.76 7.68
C LEU A 16 -11.47 7.05 7.25
N LEU A 17 -11.24 7.23 5.94
CA LEU A 17 -10.51 8.38 5.40
C LEU A 17 -11.30 9.70 5.52
N THR A 18 -12.63 9.64 5.62
CA THR A 18 -13.48 10.81 5.89
C THR A 18 -13.45 11.28 7.36
N GLU A 19 -12.98 10.44 8.29
CA GLU A 19 -12.76 10.88 9.67
C GLU A 19 -11.63 11.91 9.74
N LYS A 20 -11.71 12.82 10.72
CA LYS A 20 -10.72 13.89 10.91
C LYS A 20 -9.31 13.30 11.01
N ARG A 21 -8.47 13.65 10.04
CA ARG A 21 -7.08 13.16 9.96
C ARG A 21 -6.30 13.59 11.22
N PRO A 22 -5.67 12.65 11.93
CA PRO A 22 -4.71 12.97 12.98
C PRO A 22 -3.59 13.85 12.42
N ARG A 23 -3.15 14.85 13.19
CA ARG A 23 -1.92 15.57 12.85
C ARG A 23 -0.76 14.63 13.11
N LEU A 24 0.05 14.41 12.10
CA LEU A 24 1.34 13.76 12.26
C LEU A 24 2.35 14.87 12.50
N ASP A 25 3.02 14.83 13.64
CA ASP A 25 4.16 15.70 13.87
C ASP A 25 5.32 15.26 12.95
N ASP A 26 6.02 16.24 12.38
CA ASP A 26 7.25 15.99 11.63
C ASP A 26 8.30 15.47 12.63
N ARG A 27 8.45 14.15 12.64
CA ARG A 27 9.40 13.46 13.51
C ARG A 27 10.80 13.58 12.91
N MET A 28 11.77 13.89 13.77
CA MET A 28 13.19 14.06 13.41
C MET A 28 13.97 12.74 13.30
N GLY A 29 13.34 11.58 13.48
CA GLY A 29 14.06 10.31 13.40
C GLY A 29 13.17 9.07 13.40
N LEU A 30 13.80 7.92 13.19
CA LEU A 30 13.16 6.61 13.14
C LEU A 30 12.73 6.15 14.54
N THR A 31 11.51 5.63 14.64
CA THR A 31 10.99 4.89 15.79
C THR A 31 11.71 3.55 15.96
N PRO A 32 11.63 2.90 17.13
CA PRO A 32 12.20 1.55 17.32
C PRO A 32 11.70 0.53 16.30
N ALA A 33 10.40 0.56 15.94
CA ALA A 33 9.82 -0.34 14.95
C ALA A 33 10.39 -0.10 13.54
N GLU A 34 10.54 1.17 13.15
CA GLU A 34 11.14 1.54 11.86
C GLU A 34 12.62 1.15 11.77
N ARG A 35 13.38 1.29 12.87
CA ARG A 35 14.76 0.78 12.91
C ARG A 35 14.82 -0.73 12.80
N ALA A 36 13.96 -1.44 13.52
CA ALA A 36 13.88 -2.90 13.44
C ALA A 36 13.54 -3.39 12.03
N LEU A 37 12.65 -2.70 11.31
CA LEU A 37 12.36 -2.94 9.89
C LEU A 37 13.63 -2.86 9.02
N LEU A 38 14.45 -1.82 9.21
CA LEU A 38 15.69 -1.64 8.44
C LEU A 38 16.75 -2.69 8.81
N GLU A 39 16.96 -2.93 10.11
CA GLU A 39 17.96 -3.87 10.62
C GLU A 39 17.66 -5.33 10.25
N CYS A 40 16.38 -5.72 10.29
CA CYS A 40 15.96 -7.08 9.94
C CYS A 40 15.84 -7.31 8.43
N GLY A 41 15.95 -6.26 7.60
CA GLY A 41 15.78 -6.37 6.15
C GLY A 41 14.34 -6.63 5.70
N GLY A 42 13.36 -6.49 6.59
CA GLY A 42 11.95 -6.73 6.31
C GLY A 42 11.09 -6.66 7.56
N ILE A 43 9.77 -6.77 7.39
CA ILE A 43 8.80 -6.71 8.47
C ILE A 43 7.70 -7.74 8.27
N SER A 44 7.34 -8.46 9.33
CA SER A 44 6.23 -9.40 9.28
C SER A 44 4.90 -8.68 9.11
N ARG A 45 3.86 -9.38 8.63
CA ARG A 45 2.52 -8.80 8.49
C ARG A 45 2.01 -8.20 9.80
N SER A 46 2.15 -8.91 10.91
CA SER A 46 1.69 -8.44 12.22
C SER A 46 2.45 -7.20 12.70
N ASP A 47 3.77 -7.20 12.58
CA ASP A 47 4.58 -6.04 12.98
C ASP A 47 4.28 -4.82 12.08
N PHE A 48 3.94 -5.05 10.80
CA PHE A 48 3.56 -4.00 9.88
C PHE A 48 2.20 -3.39 10.24
N ASP A 49 1.24 -4.22 10.63
CA ASP A 49 -0.05 -3.75 11.16
C ASP A 49 0.16 -2.87 12.39
N ASP A 50 1.02 -3.31 13.33
CA ASP A 50 1.36 -2.53 14.53
C ASP A 50 2.03 -1.19 14.18
N LEU A 51 2.93 -1.18 13.19
CA LEU A 51 3.58 0.04 12.70
C LEU A 51 2.55 1.03 12.13
N ILE A 52 1.56 0.55 11.39
CA ILE A 52 0.47 1.40 10.88
C ILE A 52 -0.38 1.92 12.04
N ILE A 53 -0.80 1.04 12.95
CA ILE A 53 -1.66 1.37 14.11
C ILE A 53 -1.03 2.43 14.99
N ALA A 54 0.30 2.42 15.14
CA ALA A 54 1.05 3.42 15.91
C ALA A 54 0.88 4.85 15.38
N THR A 55 0.45 5.04 14.13
CA THR A 55 0.32 6.36 13.48
C THR A 55 -1.10 6.67 13.00
N GLU A 56 -1.84 5.66 12.57
CA GLU A 56 -3.20 5.77 12.06
C GLU A 56 -4.19 5.11 13.03
N TYR A 57 -4.78 5.93 13.89
CA TYR A 57 -5.73 5.48 14.91
C TYR A 57 -7.21 5.58 14.47
N ARG A 58 -7.51 6.18 13.30
CA ARG A 58 -8.89 6.30 12.80
C ARG A 58 -9.57 4.95 12.66
N GLY A 59 -10.89 4.93 12.81
CA GLY A 59 -11.69 3.71 12.77
C GLY A 59 -11.25 2.66 13.81
N PHE A 60 -10.79 3.08 14.99
CA PHE A 60 -10.25 2.22 16.05
C PHE A 60 -9.06 1.37 15.59
N ALA A 61 -8.04 2.03 15.03
CA ALA A 61 -6.82 1.37 14.56
C ALA A 61 -7.09 0.29 13.48
N ALA A 62 -8.15 0.45 12.68
CA ALA A 62 -8.52 -0.52 11.64
C ALA A 62 -7.61 -0.46 10.41
N ALA A 63 -6.73 0.54 10.29
CA ALA A 63 -5.95 0.77 9.08
C ALA A 63 -4.99 -0.38 8.73
N GLY A 64 -4.37 -1.02 9.72
CA GLY A 64 -3.52 -2.21 9.51
C GLY A 64 -4.26 -3.33 8.77
N ARG A 65 -5.56 -3.51 9.05
CA ARG A 65 -6.40 -4.55 8.41
C ARG A 65 -6.54 -4.38 6.90
N TYR A 66 -6.30 -3.18 6.36
CA TYR A 66 -6.34 -2.93 4.93
C TYR A 66 -4.97 -3.10 4.25
N ALA A 67 -3.88 -3.18 5.01
CA ALA A 67 -2.52 -3.25 4.47
C ALA A 67 -2.36 -4.41 3.47
N GLU A 68 -2.83 -5.60 3.83
CA GLU A 68 -2.73 -6.78 2.97
C GLU A 68 -3.54 -6.64 1.67
N ALA A 69 -4.77 -6.13 1.76
CA ALA A 69 -5.62 -5.92 0.60
C ALA A 69 -5.04 -4.84 -0.33
N LEU A 70 -4.48 -3.76 0.25
CA LEU A 70 -3.80 -2.70 -0.48
C LEU A 70 -2.50 -3.20 -1.12
N ALA A 71 -1.71 -4.02 -0.41
CA ALA A 71 -0.51 -4.65 -0.95
C ALA A 71 -0.84 -5.48 -2.19
N ALA A 72 -1.88 -6.33 -2.10
CA ALA A 72 -2.36 -7.10 -3.24
C ALA A 72 -2.86 -6.19 -4.38
N TYR A 73 -3.58 -5.10 -4.07
CA TYR A 73 -4.08 -4.15 -5.07
C TYR A 73 -2.94 -3.46 -5.84
N PHE A 74 -1.90 -3.03 -5.12
CA PHE A 74 -0.71 -2.38 -5.66
C PHE A 74 0.35 -3.38 -6.15
N ARG A 75 0.08 -4.68 -6.12
CA ARG A 75 1.01 -5.77 -6.53
C ARG A 75 2.34 -5.74 -5.78
N ILE A 76 2.30 -5.36 -4.51
CA ILE A 76 3.45 -5.40 -3.62
C ILE A 76 3.69 -6.88 -3.24
N PRO A 77 4.88 -7.43 -3.52
CA PRO A 77 5.15 -8.83 -3.28
C PRO A 77 5.22 -9.13 -1.79
N LYS A 78 4.64 -10.26 -1.41
CA LYS A 78 4.88 -10.86 -0.09
C LYS A 78 6.12 -11.72 -0.16
N VAL A 79 6.88 -11.72 0.92
CA VAL A 79 8.08 -12.55 1.07
C VAL A 79 8.00 -13.33 2.37
N SER A 80 8.60 -14.51 2.39
CA SER A 80 8.82 -15.27 3.62
C SER A 80 10.08 -14.74 4.30
N LEU A 81 9.92 -14.29 5.54
CA LEU A 81 10.97 -13.74 6.37
C LEU A 81 11.39 -14.77 7.42
N CYS A 82 12.70 -14.86 7.65
CA CYS A 82 13.26 -15.60 8.78
C CYS A 82 13.80 -14.61 9.80
N ARG A 83 13.35 -14.75 11.06
CA ARG A 83 14.03 -14.05 12.16
C ARG A 83 15.29 -14.81 12.53
N LYS A 84 16.35 -14.06 12.79
CA LYS A 84 17.59 -14.63 13.32
C LYS A 84 17.29 -15.30 14.67
N PRO A 85 17.60 -16.61 14.84
CA PRO A 85 17.47 -17.29 16.12
C PRO A 85 18.28 -16.58 17.20
N ARG A 86 17.73 -16.46 18.42
CA ARG A 86 18.46 -15.84 19.55
C ARG A 86 19.33 -16.87 20.28
N ARG A 87 18.97 -18.15 20.19
CA ARG A 87 19.69 -19.29 20.75
C ARG A 87 19.85 -20.37 19.68
N LEU A 88 20.82 -21.26 19.90
CA LEU A 88 21.13 -22.38 18.99
C LEU A 88 19.97 -23.37 18.87
N ASP A 89 19.20 -23.55 19.94
CA ASP A 89 18.07 -24.49 20.01
C ASP A 89 16.72 -23.83 19.65
N ASP A 90 16.72 -22.57 19.22
CA ASP A 90 15.49 -21.90 18.82
C ASP A 90 15.06 -22.39 17.44
N ASP A 91 13.80 -22.81 17.32
CA ASP A 91 13.20 -23.12 16.03
C ASP A 91 13.18 -21.89 15.10
N VAL A 92 13.45 -22.13 13.81
CA VAL A 92 13.35 -21.08 12.79
C VAL A 92 11.89 -20.88 12.42
N LEU A 93 11.33 -19.76 12.87
CA LEU A 93 9.97 -19.35 12.49
C LEU A 93 9.98 -18.58 11.18
N TRP A 94 9.27 -19.11 10.18
CA TRP A 94 8.98 -18.43 8.93
C TRP A 94 7.75 -17.54 9.11
N LEU A 95 7.88 -16.27 8.75
CA LEU A 95 6.82 -15.28 8.86
C LEU A 95 6.54 -14.68 7.49
N ASP A 96 5.28 -14.59 7.10
CA ASP A 96 4.90 -13.81 5.93
C ASP A 96 5.04 -12.31 6.23
N GLY A 97 5.59 -11.58 5.27
CA GLY A 97 5.81 -10.16 5.42
C GLY A 97 6.22 -9.47 4.12
N TYR A 98 6.90 -8.35 4.29
CA TYR A 98 7.35 -7.49 3.20
C TYR A 98 8.84 -7.19 3.36
N ALA A 99 9.56 -7.15 2.24
CA ALA A 99 10.90 -6.60 2.22
C ALA A 99 10.86 -5.10 2.52
N VAL A 100 11.99 -4.51 2.91
CA VAL A 100 12.04 -3.10 3.32
C VAL A 100 11.45 -2.16 2.28
N ALA A 101 11.89 -2.26 1.01
CA ALA A 101 11.42 -1.38 -0.05
C ALA A 101 9.91 -1.52 -0.29
N ASP A 102 9.40 -2.75 -0.21
CA ASP A 102 7.99 -3.07 -0.43
C ASP A 102 7.09 -2.57 0.70
N ALA A 103 7.53 -2.73 1.95
CA ALA A 103 6.85 -2.18 3.12
C ALA A 103 6.75 -0.65 3.04
N VAL A 104 7.85 0.02 2.67
CA VAL A 104 7.87 1.49 2.55
C VAL A 104 7.05 1.96 1.37
N ALA A 105 7.09 1.26 0.23
CA ALA A 105 6.23 1.56 -0.91
C ALA A 105 4.74 1.47 -0.53
N LEU A 106 4.35 0.46 0.26
CA LEU A 106 3.00 0.34 0.78
C LEU A 106 2.61 1.54 1.66
N LEU A 107 3.50 1.97 2.56
CA LEU A 107 3.28 3.17 3.37
C LEU A 107 3.13 4.44 2.52
N ILE A 108 3.89 4.58 1.43
CA ILE A 108 3.75 5.69 0.49
C ILE A 108 2.38 5.66 -0.20
N PHE A 109 1.93 4.49 -0.66
CA PHE A 109 0.59 4.37 -1.25
C PHE A 109 -0.50 4.69 -0.22
N MET A 110 -0.37 4.21 1.01
CA MET A 110 -1.30 4.55 2.09
C MET A 110 -1.30 6.05 2.38
N GLU A 111 -0.14 6.70 2.45
CA GLU A 111 -0.06 8.16 2.62
C GLU A 111 -0.79 8.89 1.48
N ARG A 112 -0.56 8.47 0.23
CA ARG A 112 -1.21 9.05 -0.97
C ARG A 112 -2.73 8.87 -0.99
N LEU A 113 -3.23 7.77 -0.42
CA LEU A 113 -4.66 7.54 -0.23
C LEU A 113 -5.25 8.42 0.90
N GLY A 114 -4.40 9.02 1.73
CA GLY A 114 -4.81 9.90 2.82
C GLY A 114 -4.78 9.25 4.20
N PHE A 115 -4.19 8.06 4.36
CA PHE A 115 -3.91 7.49 5.67
C PHE A 115 -2.89 8.38 6.41
N ALA A 116 -3.01 8.46 7.73
CA ALA A 116 -2.12 9.14 8.64
C ALA A 116 -0.92 8.25 8.97
N VAL A 117 -0.17 7.87 7.93
CA VAL A 117 1.13 7.20 8.05
C VAL A 117 2.26 8.16 7.70
N SER A 118 3.48 7.87 8.17
CA SER A 118 4.65 8.75 8.01
C SER A 118 5.84 8.01 7.38
N PRO A 119 5.87 7.79 6.06
CA PRO A 119 6.98 7.09 5.40
C PRO A 119 8.27 7.92 5.30
N GLY A 120 8.22 9.24 5.56
CA GLY A 120 9.30 10.17 5.24
C GLY A 120 10.68 9.79 5.80
N GLN A 121 10.76 9.44 7.09
CA GLN A 121 12.03 9.07 7.73
C GLN A 121 12.61 7.76 7.16
N LEU A 122 11.75 6.76 6.91
CA LEU A 122 12.15 5.51 6.25
C LEU A 122 12.66 5.76 4.83
N VAL A 123 11.98 6.64 4.08
CA VAL A 123 12.41 7.02 2.72
C VAL A 123 13.81 7.64 2.75
N GLN A 124 14.09 8.58 3.66
CA GLN A 124 15.43 9.16 3.77
C GLN A 124 16.50 8.11 4.08
N ALA A 125 16.22 7.20 5.00
CA ALA A 125 17.15 6.15 5.40
C ALA A 125 17.49 5.19 4.25
N ILE A 126 16.54 4.93 3.35
CA ILE A 126 16.71 3.96 2.25
C ILE A 126 17.30 4.62 0.99
N LYS A 127 16.97 5.89 0.72
CA LYS A 127 17.37 6.61 -0.50
C LYS A 127 18.86 6.53 -0.80
N GLY A 128 19.71 6.63 0.21
CA GLY A 128 21.17 6.53 0.05
C GLY A 128 21.62 5.22 -0.60
N ASN A 129 20.93 4.11 -0.30
CA ASN A 129 21.25 2.79 -0.83
C ASN A 129 20.69 2.55 -2.25
N LEU A 130 19.80 3.43 -2.74
CA LEU A 130 19.17 3.31 -4.05
C LEU A 130 19.91 4.10 -5.14
N ALA A 131 20.59 5.19 -4.78
CA ALA A 131 21.21 6.11 -5.74
C ALA A 131 22.31 5.45 -6.62
N GLY A 132 22.96 4.39 -6.13
CA GLY A 132 24.01 3.68 -6.86
C GLY A 132 23.55 2.46 -7.67
N LYS A 133 22.25 2.11 -7.66
CA LYS A 133 21.76 0.91 -8.34
C LYS A 133 21.49 1.18 -9.83
N PRO A 134 21.95 0.31 -10.74
CA PRO A 134 21.71 0.48 -12.18
C PRO A 134 20.27 0.14 -12.59
N MET A 135 19.57 -0.68 -11.82
CA MET A 135 18.18 -1.07 -12.03
C MET A 135 17.44 -1.00 -10.70
N LEU A 136 16.21 -0.50 -10.76
CA LEU A 136 15.34 -0.33 -9.60
C LEU A 136 14.07 -1.13 -9.78
N THR A 137 13.56 -1.70 -8.70
CA THR A 137 12.19 -2.23 -8.67
C THR A 137 11.17 -1.08 -8.65
N GLU A 138 9.90 -1.37 -8.91
CA GLU A 138 8.83 -0.37 -8.85
C GLU A 138 8.73 0.27 -7.45
N SER A 139 8.86 -0.53 -6.39
CA SER A 139 8.90 -0.07 -4.99
C SER A 139 10.09 0.86 -4.72
N GLU A 140 11.28 0.52 -5.22
CA GLU A 140 12.47 1.35 -5.05
C GLU A 140 12.38 2.67 -5.83
N TYR A 141 11.85 2.63 -7.05
CA TYR A 141 11.60 3.84 -7.85
C TYR A 141 10.60 4.78 -7.16
N LEU A 142 9.55 4.23 -6.55
CA LEU A 142 8.57 4.98 -5.78
C LEU A 142 9.20 5.70 -4.58
N ILE A 143 10.12 5.02 -3.87
CA ILE A 143 10.88 5.60 -2.74
C ILE A 143 11.80 6.72 -3.23
N LEU A 144 12.54 6.49 -4.32
CA LEU A 144 13.47 7.46 -4.87
C LEU A 144 12.76 8.78 -5.27
N THR A 145 11.60 8.65 -5.91
CA THR A 145 10.81 9.79 -6.42
C THR A 145 9.82 10.36 -5.40
N TYR A 146 9.83 9.88 -4.16
CA TYR A 146 8.85 10.21 -3.13
C TYR A 146 8.69 11.72 -2.91
N GLU A 147 9.78 12.46 -2.70
CA GLU A 147 9.72 13.90 -2.40
C GLU A 147 9.09 14.72 -3.52
N VAL A 148 9.41 14.40 -4.78
CA VAL A 148 8.91 15.12 -5.96
C VAL A 148 7.44 14.78 -6.23
N SER A 149 7.04 13.54 -5.94
CA SER A 149 5.68 13.05 -6.19
C SER A 149 4.71 13.30 -5.03
N ARG A 150 5.21 13.60 -3.83
CA ARG A 150 4.39 13.83 -2.63
C ARG A 150 3.41 14.99 -2.87
N GLY A 151 2.13 14.74 -2.60
CA GLY A 151 1.07 15.74 -2.79
C GLY A 151 0.71 16.08 -4.24
N CYS A 152 1.47 15.61 -5.22
CA CYS A 152 1.28 15.92 -6.64
C CYS A 152 0.66 14.77 -7.45
N THR A 153 0.52 13.59 -6.85
CA THR A 153 -0.02 12.39 -7.53
C THR A 153 -1.42 12.02 -7.05
N THR A 154 -2.34 11.80 -7.98
CA THR A 154 -3.65 11.22 -7.69
C THR A 154 -3.58 9.69 -7.70
N THR A 155 -4.01 9.04 -6.61
CA THR A 155 -4.14 7.58 -6.54
C THR A 155 -5.61 7.18 -6.56
N VAL A 156 -5.98 6.25 -7.45
CA VAL A 156 -7.36 5.81 -7.63
C VAL A 156 -7.52 4.34 -7.23
N LEU A 157 -8.42 4.09 -6.27
CA LEU A 157 -8.90 2.75 -5.94
C LEU A 157 -10.17 2.43 -6.75
N ARG A 158 -10.23 1.21 -7.28
CA ARG A 158 -11.39 0.71 -8.01
C ARG A 158 -11.94 -0.53 -7.33
N SER A 159 -13.27 -0.58 -7.23
CA SER A 159 -13.98 -1.77 -6.78
C SER A 159 -14.05 -2.84 -7.87
N ASP A 160 -14.30 -4.07 -7.46
CA ASP A 160 -14.69 -5.19 -8.32
C ASP A 160 -16.09 -5.07 -8.93
N ALA A 161 -16.97 -4.29 -8.31
CA ALA A 161 -18.34 -4.08 -8.77
C ALA A 161 -18.40 -3.60 -10.23
N GLU A 162 -19.21 -4.29 -11.03
CA GLU A 162 -19.51 -3.86 -12.40
C GLU A 162 -20.29 -2.55 -12.38
N ARG A 163 -19.74 -1.51 -12.99
CA ARG A 163 -20.49 -0.26 -13.20
C ARG A 163 -21.52 -0.51 -14.29
N GLN A 164 -22.79 -0.65 -13.90
CA GLN A 164 -23.87 -0.40 -14.85
C GLN A 164 -23.78 1.08 -15.26
N PRO A 165 -23.66 1.40 -16.57
CA PRO A 165 -23.65 2.78 -17.00
C PRO A 165 -24.97 3.44 -16.57
N ALA A 166 -24.88 4.62 -15.94
CA ALA A 166 -26.03 5.38 -15.44
C ALA A 166 -27.00 5.82 -16.56
N PHE A 167 -26.58 5.69 -17.82
CA PHE A 167 -27.40 5.93 -18.99
C PHE A 167 -27.56 4.63 -19.77
N PRO A 168 -28.77 4.28 -20.21
CA PRO A 168 -28.94 3.19 -21.17
C PRO A 168 -28.09 3.52 -22.39
N THR A 169 -27.21 2.59 -22.78
CA THR A 169 -26.50 2.66 -24.04
C THR A 169 -27.56 2.74 -25.13
N THR A 170 -27.70 3.90 -25.77
CA THR A 170 -28.51 4.02 -26.98
C THR A 170 -27.90 3.10 -28.01
N LYS A 171 -28.48 1.90 -28.18
CA LYS A 171 -28.21 1.06 -29.34
C LYS A 171 -28.57 1.91 -30.56
N ARG A 172 -27.57 2.35 -31.33
CA ARG A 172 -27.84 2.99 -32.62
C ARG A 172 -28.54 1.96 -33.49
N HIS A 173 -29.73 2.31 -33.96
CA HIS A 173 -30.65 1.49 -34.75
C HIS A 173 -30.14 1.20 -36.17
N ARG A 174 -28.82 1.09 -36.38
CA ARG A 174 -28.18 0.95 -37.71
C ARG A 174 -27.59 -0.42 -37.98
N GLU A 175 -27.73 -1.38 -37.08
CA GLU A 175 -27.28 -2.77 -37.30
C GLU A 175 -28.41 -3.77 -37.55
N ILE A 176 -29.68 -3.33 -37.63
CA ILE A 176 -30.81 -4.23 -37.97
C ILE A 176 -31.03 -4.32 -39.49
N VAL A 177 -30.45 -3.44 -40.30
CA VAL A 177 -30.62 -3.46 -41.77
C VAL A 177 -29.45 -4.19 -42.43
N SER A 178 -29.23 -5.45 -42.10
CA SER A 178 -28.43 -6.38 -42.93
C SER A 178 -28.90 -7.84 -42.83
N GLN A 179 -30.03 -8.10 -42.17
CA GLN A 179 -30.70 -9.39 -42.20
C GLN A 179 -32.14 -9.19 -42.64
N GLU A 180 -32.31 -8.94 -43.94
CA GLU A 180 -33.52 -9.18 -44.73
C GLU A 180 -33.35 -8.47 -46.07
N VAL A 181 -32.82 -9.17 -47.09
CA VAL A 181 -33.32 -9.19 -48.48
C VAL A 181 -32.64 -10.39 -49.17
N VAL A 182 -33.46 -11.43 -49.41
CA VAL A 182 -33.48 -12.47 -50.47
C VAL A 182 -32.16 -13.12 -50.89
#